data_AF-A0A915LVY1-F1
#
_entry.id   AF-A0A915LVY1-F1
#
_cell.length_a   1.000
_cell.length_b   1.000
_cell.length_c   1.000
_cell.angle_alpha   90.00
_cell.angle_beta   90.00
_cell.angle_gamma   90.00
#
_symmetry.space_group_name_H-M   'P 1'
#
loop_
_entity.id
_entity.type
_entity.pdbx_description
1 polymer ?
#
loop_
_entity_poly.entity_id
_entity_poly.type
_entity_poly.pdbx_seq_one_letter_code
_entity_poly.pdbx_strand_id
1 'polypeptide(L)'
;MRGLLQAWVTALGTASSSATLPISFRCLEENLGIDRRVTRFVLPVGATINMDGTALYEAVATIFIAQMNNVQLTFGQVVTVSLTATLASIGAASVPSAGLVTMLLVLTAVGLPVKDVSLIIAVDWFLDRIRTSINVLGDAFGAGIVYHYAKKDLAKADAEHARKILEQNDALMIAGEKGRRSTFMVHNDDQQLQLLNSNRHGYEPVPSSEEPTAVTRTSDPSTTTTNNNHP
;
A
#
# COMPACT_ATOMS: atom_id res chain seq x y z
N MET A 1 5.52 -10.82 -5.29
CA MET A 1 4.35 -11.41 -5.99
C MET A 1 3.46 -12.25 -5.09
N ARG A 2 3.94 -13.33 -4.42
CA ARG A 2 3.06 -14.17 -3.57
C ARG A 2 2.27 -13.40 -2.51
N GLY A 3 2.88 -12.42 -1.84
CA GLY A 3 2.21 -11.57 -0.85
C GLY A 3 1.10 -10.65 -1.40
N LEU A 4 1.03 -10.44 -2.72
CA LEU A 4 0.04 -9.58 -3.39
C LEU A 4 -1.09 -10.35 -4.08
N LEU A 5 -1.04 -11.68 -4.07
CA LEU A 5 -1.97 -12.52 -4.86
C LEU A 5 -3.44 -12.22 -4.52
N GLN A 6 -3.74 -12.00 -3.23
CA GLN A 6 -5.09 -11.68 -2.80
C GLN A 6 -5.57 -10.34 -3.38
N ALA A 7 -4.76 -9.28 -3.28
CA ALA A 7 -5.08 -7.99 -3.88
C ALA A 7 -5.25 -8.10 -5.40
N TRP A 8 -4.37 -8.83 -6.08
CA TRP A 8 -4.44 -9.01 -7.53
C TRP A 8 -5.73 -9.72 -7.97
N VAL A 9 -6.09 -10.82 -7.32
CA VAL A 9 -7.33 -11.57 -7.60
C VAL A 9 -8.57 -10.75 -7.25
N THR A 10 -8.54 -9.99 -6.14
CA THR A 10 -9.64 -9.08 -5.80
C THR A 10 -9.82 -8.00 -6.86
N ALA A 11 -8.75 -7.35 -7.33
CA ALA A 11 -8.83 -6.36 -8.41
C ALA A 11 -9.39 -6.97 -9.71
N LEU A 12 -8.96 -8.18 -10.05
CA LEU A 12 -9.46 -8.91 -11.22
C LEU A 12 -10.95 -9.25 -11.09
N GLY A 13 -11.42 -9.55 -9.88
CA GLY A 13 -12.82 -9.85 -9.61
C GLY A 13 -13.72 -8.61 -9.60
N THR A 14 -13.28 -7.55 -8.92
CA THR A 14 -14.09 -6.33 -8.69
C THR A 14 -14.03 -5.35 -9.85
N ALA A 15 -12.98 -5.38 -10.68
CA ALA A 15 -12.67 -4.35 -11.67
C ALA A 15 -12.56 -2.94 -11.07
N SER A 16 -12.17 -2.82 -9.79
CA SER A 16 -12.04 -1.53 -9.12
C SER A 16 -10.80 -1.47 -8.22
N SER A 17 -9.90 -0.52 -8.51
CA SER A 17 -8.71 -0.25 -7.69
C SER A 17 -9.10 0.30 -6.32
N SER A 18 -10.11 1.17 -6.25
CA SER A 18 -10.59 1.76 -4.99
C SER A 18 -11.23 0.70 -4.09
N ALA A 19 -12.03 -0.22 -4.63
CA ALA A 19 -12.59 -1.35 -3.88
C ALA A 19 -11.51 -2.33 -3.39
N THR A 20 -10.36 -2.39 -4.07
CA THR A 20 -9.25 -3.30 -3.75
C THR A 20 -8.22 -2.67 -2.81
N LEU A 21 -8.30 -1.36 -2.59
CA LEU A 21 -7.34 -0.59 -1.81
C LEU A 21 -7.15 -1.12 -0.37
N PRO A 22 -8.20 -1.47 0.40
CA PRO A 22 -8.02 -2.02 1.75
C PRO A 22 -7.26 -3.36 1.77
N ILE A 23 -7.48 -4.21 0.77
CA ILE A 23 -6.76 -5.49 0.63
C ILE A 23 -5.31 -5.23 0.24
N SER A 24 -5.06 -4.25 -0.63
CA SER A 24 -3.71 -3.85 -1.01
C SER A 24 -2.91 -3.37 0.21
N PHE A 25 -3.50 -2.52 1.06
CA PHE A 25 -2.89 -2.10 2.32
C PHE A 25 -2.43 -3.29 3.16
N ARG A 26 -3.34 -4.25 3.42
CA ARG A 26 -3.03 -5.45 4.21
C ARG A 26 -1.94 -6.30 3.56
N CYS A 27 -2.02 -6.53 2.24
CA CYS A 27 -0.98 -7.29 1.54
C CYS A 27 0.40 -6.64 1.62
N LEU A 28 0.49 -5.31 1.53
CA LEU A 28 1.78 -4.62 1.61
C LEU A 28 2.31 -4.53 3.04
N GLU A 29 1.46 -4.20 4.02
CA GLU A 29 1.86 -4.01 5.42
C GLU A 29 2.09 -5.35 6.12
N GLU A 30 1.13 -6.28 6.02
CA GLU A 30 1.15 -7.56 6.75
C GLU A 30 2.00 -8.62 6.02
N ASN A 31 1.83 -8.79 4.69
CA ASN A 31 2.50 -9.88 3.97
C ASN A 31 3.90 -9.51 3.47
N LEU A 32 4.14 -8.23 3.16
CA LEU A 32 5.41 -7.76 2.59
C LEU A 32 6.23 -6.88 3.55
N GLY A 33 5.69 -6.50 4.70
CA GLY A 33 6.40 -5.71 5.71
C GLY A 33 6.82 -4.31 5.24
N ILE A 34 6.06 -3.71 4.32
CA ILE A 34 6.29 -2.34 3.87
C ILE A 34 5.81 -1.38 4.97
N ASP A 35 6.62 -0.35 5.26
CA ASP A 35 6.29 0.65 6.28
C ASP A 35 4.96 1.35 5.98
N ARG A 36 4.11 1.43 7.01
CA ARG A 36 2.77 2.01 6.94
C ARG A 36 2.76 3.48 6.49
N ARG A 37 3.83 4.23 6.76
CA ARG A 37 3.98 5.62 6.30
C ARG A 37 4.11 5.68 4.78
N VAL A 38 4.77 4.70 4.17
CA VAL A 38 4.92 4.61 2.71
C VAL A 38 3.61 4.15 2.08
N THR A 39 3.00 3.07 2.57
CA THR A 39 1.75 2.55 2.00
C THR A 39 0.63 3.59 2.03
N ARG A 40 0.47 4.31 3.15
CA ARG A 40 -0.55 5.36 3.32
C ARG A 40 -0.36 6.58 2.44
N PHE A 41 0.85 6.80 1.95
CA PHE A 41 1.12 7.84 0.98
C PHE A 41 0.95 7.32 -0.46
N VAL A 42 1.61 6.22 -0.79
CA VAL A 42 1.71 5.75 -2.18
C VAL A 42 0.41 5.12 -2.67
N LEU A 43 -0.26 4.27 -1.89
CA LEU A 43 -1.42 3.53 -2.39
C LEU A 43 -2.63 4.43 -2.71
N PRO A 44 -3.01 5.42 -1.88
CA PRO A 44 -4.11 6.32 -2.24
C PRO A 44 -3.80 7.20 -3.46
N VAL A 45 -2.55 7.67 -3.57
CA VAL A 45 -2.10 8.48 -4.72
C VAL A 45 -2.06 7.64 -5.99
N GLY A 46 -1.52 6.43 -5.90
CA GLY A 46 -1.42 5.47 -7.00
C GLY A 46 -2.80 5.05 -7.53
N ALA A 47 -3.72 4.68 -6.64
CA ALA A 47 -5.06 4.23 -7.03
C ALA A 47 -5.85 5.26 -7.87
N THR A 48 -5.48 6.54 -7.83
CA THR A 48 -6.06 7.60 -8.66
C THR A 48 -5.19 7.95 -9.88
N ILE A 49 -3.87 8.09 -9.70
CA ILE A 49 -2.99 8.66 -10.73
C ILE A 49 -2.35 7.56 -11.59
N ASN A 50 -1.98 6.43 -10.98
CA ASN A 50 -1.25 5.36 -11.62
C ASN A 50 -2.22 4.42 -12.36
N MET A 51 -2.54 4.83 -13.58
CA MET A 51 -3.47 4.15 -14.47
C MET A 51 -2.80 3.66 -15.76
N ASP A 52 -1.62 3.06 -15.64
CA ASP A 52 -0.83 2.57 -16.78
C ASP A 52 -1.60 1.57 -17.67
N GLY A 53 -2.37 0.67 -17.06
CA GLY A 53 -3.23 -0.24 -17.79
C GLY A 53 -4.32 0.49 -18.58
N THR A 54 -4.80 1.64 -18.09
CA THR A 54 -5.77 2.49 -18.79
C THR A 54 -5.13 3.18 -19.98
N ALA A 55 -3.95 3.78 -19.80
CA ALA A 55 -3.20 4.40 -20.90
C ALA A 55 -2.85 3.39 -22.00
N LEU A 56 -2.41 2.19 -21.61
CA LEU A 56 -2.11 1.11 -22.56
C LEU A 56 -3.35 0.68 -23.33
N TYR A 57 -4.47 0.47 -22.64
CA TYR A 57 -5.75 0.14 -23.25
C TYR A 57 -6.18 1.22 -24.26
N GLU A 58 -6.11 2.50 -23.87
CA GLU A 58 -6.48 3.63 -24.73
C GLU A 58 -5.64 3.72 -25.99
N ALA A 59 -4.32 3.58 -25.86
CA ALA A 59 -3.41 3.61 -26.98
C ALA A 59 -3.66 2.43 -27.94
N VAL A 60 -3.75 1.21 -27.41
CA VAL A 60 -3.95 0.00 -28.22
C VAL A 60 -5.30 0.02 -28.91
N ALA A 61 -6.38 0.38 -28.22
CA ALA A 61 -7.71 0.37 -28.82
C ALA A 61 -7.88 1.49 -29.86
N THR A 62 -7.24 2.65 -29.66
CA THR A 62 -7.19 3.72 -30.66
C THR A 62 -6.50 3.26 -31.95
N ILE A 63 -5.35 2.61 -31.82
CA ILE A 63 -4.63 2.05 -32.97
C ILE A 63 -5.46 0.96 -33.66
N PHE A 64 -6.12 0.10 -32.88
CA PHE A 64 -7.01 -0.94 -33.40
C PHE A 64 -8.18 -0.35 -34.21
N ILE A 65 -8.85 0.70 -33.72
CA ILE A 65 -9.93 1.37 -34.44
C ILE A 65 -9.41 2.01 -35.73
N ALA A 66 -8.22 2.63 -35.71
CA ALA A 66 -7.60 3.18 -36.91
C ALA A 66 -7.36 2.09 -37.96
N GLN A 67 -6.80 0.96 -37.55
CA GLN A 67 -6.54 -0.19 -38.43
C GLN A 67 -7.83 -0.78 -39.00
N MET A 68 -8.88 -0.93 -38.18
CA MET A 68 -10.19 -1.41 -38.63
C MET A 68 -10.83 -0.52 -39.70
N ASN A 69 -10.61 0.80 -39.60
CA ASN A 69 -11.11 1.76 -40.58
C ASN A 69 -10.16 1.98 -41.76
N ASN A 70 -9.08 1.21 -41.88
CA ASN A 70 -8.02 1.40 -42.88
C ASN A 70 -7.40 2.81 -42.85
N VAL A 71 -7.40 3.45 -41.69
CA VAL A 71 -6.76 4.77 -41.46
C VAL A 71 -5.33 4.53 -40.99
N GLN A 72 -4.35 4.98 -41.78
CA GLN A 72 -2.96 5.02 -41.32
C GLN A 72 -2.74 6.23 -40.42
N LEU A 73 -2.34 5.98 -39.18
CA LEU A 73 -1.91 7.02 -38.26
C LEU A 73 -0.54 7.54 -38.69
N THR A 74 -0.44 8.85 -38.84
CA THR A 74 0.85 9.53 -39.01
C THR A 74 1.66 9.44 -37.71
N PHE A 75 2.98 9.63 -37.79
CA PHE A 75 3.84 9.68 -36.61
C PHE A 75 3.36 10.72 -35.58
N GLY A 76 2.93 11.91 -36.05
CA GLY A 76 2.36 12.94 -35.19
C GLY A 76 1.10 12.48 -34.46
N GLN A 77 0.19 11.76 -35.14
CA GLN A 77 -1.00 11.20 -34.48
C GLN A 77 -0.64 10.13 -33.46
N VAL A 78 0.35 9.27 -33.70
CA VAL A 78 0.80 8.27 -32.72
C VAL A 78 1.33 8.95 -31.46
N VAL A 79 2.11 10.02 -31.61
CA VAL A 79 2.57 10.84 -30.47
C VAL A 79 1.37 11.48 -29.75
N THR A 80 0.40 12.02 -30.48
CA THR A 80 -0.83 12.55 -29.90
C THR A 80 -1.58 11.48 -29.11
N VAL A 81 -1.79 10.27 -29.66
CA VAL A 81 -2.43 9.15 -28.94
C VAL A 81 -1.70 8.85 -27.65
N SER A 82 -0.37 8.73 -27.69
CA SER A 82 0.42 8.44 -26.49
C SER A 82 0.21 9.51 -25.42
N LEU A 83 0.29 10.79 -25.79
CA LEU A 83 0.16 11.90 -24.85
C LEU A 83 -1.27 12.00 -24.30
N THR A 84 -2.28 11.91 -25.17
CA THR A 84 -3.68 12.02 -24.74
C THR A 84 -4.11 10.82 -23.94
N ALA A 85 -3.64 9.61 -24.24
CA ALA A 85 -3.91 8.42 -23.44
C ALA A 85 -3.29 8.53 -22.04
N THR A 86 -2.06 9.02 -21.92
CA THR A 86 -1.44 9.24 -20.60
C THR A 86 -2.17 10.31 -19.78
N LEU A 87 -2.59 11.40 -20.43
CA LEU A 87 -3.35 12.45 -19.75
C LEU A 87 -4.74 11.98 -19.35
N ALA A 88 -5.41 11.24 -20.22
CA ALA A 88 -6.74 10.73 -19.99
C ALA A 88 -6.75 9.62 -18.92
N SER A 89 -5.72 8.77 -18.86
CA SER A 89 -5.58 7.77 -17.80
C SER A 89 -5.50 8.38 -16.41
N ILE A 90 -4.83 9.53 -16.24
CA ILE A 90 -4.78 10.24 -14.95
C ILE A 90 -6.15 10.81 -14.57
N GLY A 91 -6.95 11.21 -15.58
CA GLY A 91 -8.30 11.75 -15.40
C GLY A 91 -9.40 10.70 -15.26
N ALA A 92 -9.10 9.41 -15.47
CA ALA A 92 -10.07 8.35 -15.38
C ALA A 92 -10.44 8.06 -13.91
N ALA A 93 -11.74 7.93 -13.63
CA ALA A 93 -12.20 7.56 -12.30
C ALA A 93 -11.84 6.09 -11.97
N SER A 94 -11.48 5.80 -10.72
CA SER A 94 -11.13 4.46 -10.23
C SER A 94 -12.36 3.55 -10.00
N VAL A 95 -13.28 3.54 -10.96
CA VAL A 95 -14.54 2.79 -10.97
C VAL A 95 -14.68 1.98 -12.27
N PRO A 96 -15.45 0.88 -12.26
CA PRO A 96 -15.62 0.04 -13.45
C PRO A 96 -16.12 0.84 -14.66
N SER A 97 -15.65 0.46 -15.84
CA SER A 97 -16.03 1.06 -17.13
C SER A 97 -15.73 2.56 -17.33
N ALA A 98 -15.04 3.22 -16.39
CA ALA A 98 -14.65 4.63 -16.54
C ALA A 98 -13.78 4.88 -17.80
N GLY A 99 -13.00 3.88 -18.21
CA GLY A 99 -12.10 3.97 -19.36
C GLY A 99 -12.78 4.13 -20.72
N LEU A 100 -14.10 3.88 -20.82
CA LEU A 100 -14.83 4.12 -22.07
C LEU A 100 -15.02 5.62 -22.35
N VAL A 101 -15.22 6.43 -21.31
CA VAL A 101 -15.40 7.88 -21.45
C VAL A 101 -14.10 8.54 -21.91
N THR A 102 -12.97 8.12 -21.32
CA THR A 102 -11.64 8.62 -21.68
C THR A 102 -11.19 8.13 -23.06
N MET A 103 -11.61 6.94 -23.48
CA MET A 103 -11.41 6.46 -24.87
C MET A 103 -12.01 7.42 -25.90
N LEU A 104 -13.21 7.96 -25.66
CA LEU A 104 -13.84 8.92 -26.57
C LEU A 104 -12.99 10.19 -26.73
N LEU A 105 -12.36 10.64 -25.65
CA LEU A 105 -11.45 11.80 -25.67
C LEU A 105 -10.23 11.52 -26.56
N VAL A 106 -9.58 10.37 -26.39
CA VAL A 106 -8.40 9.99 -27.16
C VAL A 106 -8.71 9.86 -28.66
N LEU A 107 -9.83 9.20 -29.01
CA LEU A 107 -10.26 9.07 -30.40
C LEU A 107 -10.58 10.42 -31.05
N THR A 108 -11.27 11.30 -30.32
CA THR A 108 -11.61 12.65 -30.80
C THR A 108 -10.35 13.47 -31.05
N ALA A 109 -9.32 13.34 -30.20
CA ALA A 109 -8.07 14.06 -30.34
C ALA A 109 -7.29 13.73 -31.63
N VAL A 110 -7.47 12.54 -32.19
CA VAL A 110 -6.86 12.12 -33.46
C VAL A 110 -7.83 12.09 -34.64
N GLY A 111 -9.08 12.49 -34.43
CA GLY A 111 -10.11 12.58 -35.47
C GLY A 111 -10.70 11.25 -35.91
N LEU A 112 -10.65 10.22 -35.06
CA LEU A 112 -11.21 8.90 -35.38
C LEU A 112 -12.71 8.79 -35.02
N PRO A 113 -13.48 7.98 -35.77
CA PRO A 113 -14.91 7.81 -35.55
C PRO A 113 -15.21 7.10 -34.21
N VAL A 114 -15.86 7.80 -33.29
CA VAL A 114 -16.24 7.27 -31.96
C VAL A 114 -17.28 6.15 -31.99
N LYS A 115 -18.05 6.02 -33.09
CA LYS A 115 -19.07 4.97 -33.25
C LYS A 115 -18.49 3.54 -33.20
N ASP A 116 -17.21 3.39 -33.53
CA ASP A 116 -16.54 2.09 -33.59
C ASP A 116 -16.06 1.61 -32.21
N VAL A 117 -16.18 2.45 -31.17
CA VAL A 117 -15.98 2.05 -29.76
C VAL A 117 -16.94 0.94 -29.33
N SER A 118 -18.09 0.81 -29.99
CA SER A 118 -19.08 -0.25 -29.73
C SER A 118 -18.50 -1.66 -29.79
N LEU A 119 -17.49 -1.91 -30.64
CA LEU A 119 -16.78 -3.19 -30.70
C LEU A 119 -15.93 -3.46 -29.46
N ILE A 120 -15.33 -2.41 -28.90
CA ILE A 120 -14.53 -2.50 -27.67
C ILE A 120 -15.44 -2.73 -26.47
N ILE A 121 -16.61 -2.09 -26.42
CA ILE A 121 -17.59 -2.27 -25.33
C ILE A 121 -17.95 -3.74 -25.12
N ALA A 122 -18.04 -4.53 -26.20
CA ALA A 122 -18.36 -5.96 -26.13
C ALA A 122 -17.32 -6.78 -25.33
N VAL A 123 -16.06 -6.35 -25.32
CA VAL A 123 -14.95 -7.02 -24.60
C VAL A 123 -14.47 -6.24 -23.38
N ASP A 124 -14.94 -5.00 -23.19
CA ASP A 124 -14.48 -4.09 -22.13
C ASP A 124 -14.67 -4.67 -20.74
N TRP A 125 -15.74 -5.42 -20.50
CA TRP A 125 -15.97 -6.09 -19.21
C TRP A 125 -14.77 -6.98 -18.82
N PHE A 126 -14.14 -7.66 -19.76
CA PHE A 126 -12.97 -8.50 -19.48
C PHE A 126 -11.68 -7.68 -19.40
N LEU A 127 -11.49 -6.76 -20.34
CA LEU A 127 -10.28 -5.92 -20.41
C LEU A 127 -10.16 -4.99 -19.20
N ASP A 128 -11.27 -4.47 -18.69
CA ASP A 128 -11.32 -3.58 -17.52
C ASP A 128 -10.80 -4.27 -16.25
N ARG A 129 -11.13 -5.56 -16.09
CA ARG A 129 -10.63 -6.40 -15.00
C ARG A 129 -9.12 -6.56 -15.07
N ILE A 130 -8.59 -6.86 -16.26
CA ILE A 130 -7.14 -6.99 -16.46
C ILE A 130 -6.45 -5.66 -16.18
N ARG A 131 -6.95 -4.57 -16.76
CA ARG A 131 -6.44 -3.19 -16.55
C ARG A 131 -6.35 -2.84 -15.08
N THR A 132 -7.46 -3.01 -14.35
CA THR A 132 -7.52 -2.73 -12.91
C THR A 132 -6.48 -3.55 -12.16
N SER A 133 -6.37 -4.84 -12.49
CA SER A 133 -5.43 -5.74 -11.84
C SER A 133 -3.97 -5.31 -12.04
N ILE A 134 -3.63 -4.77 -13.22
CA ILE A 134 -2.29 -4.24 -13.53
C ILE A 134 -2.04 -2.92 -12.79
N ASN A 135 -3.02 -2.01 -12.74
CA ASN A 135 -2.88 -0.75 -12.00
C ASN A 135 -2.59 -1.01 -10.52
N VAL A 136 -3.37 -1.90 -9.88
CA VAL A 136 -3.16 -2.30 -8.47
C VAL A 136 -1.79 -2.94 -8.24
N LEU A 137 -1.31 -3.76 -9.18
CA LEU A 137 0.05 -4.30 -9.10
C LEU A 137 1.10 -3.19 -9.22
N GLY A 138 0.90 -2.23 -10.14
CA GLY A 138 1.76 -1.07 -10.31
C GLY A 138 1.90 -0.26 -9.02
N ASP A 139 0.77 0.02 -8.34
CA ASP A 139 0.77 0.72 -7.05
C ASP A 139 1.58 -0.02 -5.99
N ALA A 140 1.42 -1.36 -5.96
CA ALA A 140 2.13 -2.20 -5.02
C ALA A 140 3.65 -2.22 -5.27
N PHE A 141 4.07 -2.30 -6.53
CA PHE A 141 5.48 -2.21 -6.91
C PHE A 141 6.05 -0.82 -6.61
N GLY A 142 5.30 0.24 -6.93
CA GLY A 142 5.66 1.62 -6.63
C GLY A 142 5.92 1.83 -5.15
N ALA A 143 5.02 1.32 -4.29
CA ALA A 143 5.22 1.39 -2.83
C ALA A 143 6.46 0.63 -2.37
N GLY A 144 6.75 -0.55 -2.94
CA GLY A 144 7.96 -1.30 -2.64
C GLY A 144 9.24 -0.56 -3.04
N ILE A 145 9.25 0.10 -4.21
CA ILE A 145 10.37 0.90 -4.69
C ILE A 145 10.57 2.12 -3.79
N VAL A 146 9.50 2.87 -3.50
CA VAL A 146 9.57 4.05 -2.63
C VAL A 146 10.08 3.65 -1.24
N TYR A 147 9.60 2.53 -0.69
CA TYR A 147 10.07 2.03 0.59
C TYR A 147 11.55 1.67 0.57
N HIS A 148 12.03 1.03 -0.50
CA HIS A 148 13.45 0.70 -0.64
C HIS A 148 14.34 1.95 -0.55
N TYR A 149 13.95 3.04 -1.22
CA TYR A 149 14.70 4.31 -1.17
C TYR A 149 14.52 5.06 0.16
N ALA A 150 13.32 5.04 0.75
CA ALA A 150 13.02 5.76 1.98
C ALA A 150 13.51 5.05 3.26
N LYS A 151 13.87 3.75 3.19
CA LYS A 151 14.15 2.92 4.37
C LYS A 151 15.15 3.53 5.36
N LYS A 152 16.24 4.11 4.84
CA LYS A 152 17.28 4.73 5.69
C LYS A 152 16.78 5.98 6.39
N ASP A 153 15.99 6.80 5.70
CA ASP A 153 15.49 8.06 6.25
C ASP A 153 14.35 7.82 7.23
N LEU A 154 13.51 6.81 6.99
CA LEU A 154 12.52 6.33 7.95
C LEU A 154 13.19 5.85 9.25
N ALA A 155 14.24 5.03 9.15
CA ALA A 155 14.97 4.55 10.33
C ALA A 155 15.63 5.69 11.13
N LYS A 156 16.19 6.70 10.44
CA LYS A 156 16.72 7.91 11.10
C LYS A 156 15.62 8.69 11.82
N ALA A 157 14.47 8.87 11.16
CA ALA A 157 13.32 9.57 11.75
C ALA A 157 12.81 8.85 12.99
N ASP A 158 12.76 7.52 12.98
CA ASP A 158 12.37 6.71 14.15
C ASP A 158 13.36 6.85 15.31
N ALA A 159 14.67 6.80 15.02
CA ALA A 159 15.70 6.99 16.03
C ALA A 159 15.67 8.41 16.64
N GLU A 160 15.45 9.44 15.81
CA GLU A 160 15.33 10.82 16.28
C GLU A 160 14.08 11.02 17.14
N HIS A 161 12.95 10.42 16.73
CA HIS A 161 11.70 10.48 17.48
C HIS A 161 11.83 9.77 18.84
N ALA A 162 12.44 8.58 18.87
CA ALA A 162 12.72 7.87 20.11
C ALA A 162 13.64 8.68 21.04
N ARG A 163 14.68 9.32 20.50
CA ARG A 163 15.59 10.17 21.28
C ARG A 163 14.85 11.36 21.90
N LYS A 164 13.98 12.03 21.15
CA LYS A 164 13.15 13.14 21.65
C LYS A 164 12.22 12.71 22.80
N ILE A 165 11.62 11.52 22.70
CA ILE A 165 10.78 10.98 23.77
C ILE A 165 11.62 10.73 25.04
N LEU A 166 12.82 10.16 24.89
CA LEU A 166 13.72 9.91 26.02
C LEU A 166 14.18 11.23 26.67
N GLU A 167 14.63 12.21 25.88
CA GLU A 167 15.02 13.54 26.36
C GLU A 167 13.85 14.24 27.09
N GLN A 168 12.62 14.12 26.59
CA GLN A 168 11.44 14.68 27.22
C GLN A 168 11.10 13.98 28.55
N ASN A 169 11.21 12.64 28.60
CA ASN A 169 10.99 11.88 29.83
C ASN A 169 12.06 12.21 30.88
N ASP A 170 13.34 12.30 30.49
CA ASP A 170 14.42 12.68 31.39
C ASP A 170 14.23 14.11 31.92
N ALA A 171 13.81 15.05 31.06
CA ALA A 171 13.46 16.41 31.47
C ALA A 171 12.30 16.43 32.48
N LEU A 172 11.27 15.61 32.32
CA LEU A 172 10.17 15.46 33.28
C LEU A 172 10.64 14.85 34.61
N MET A 173 11.52 13.84 34.56
CA MET A 173 12.10 13.22 35.76
C MET A 173 12.98 14.21 36.54
N ILE A 174 13.74 15.05 35.84
CA ILE A 174 14.55 16.13 36.43
C ILE A 174 13.67 17.27 36.95
N ALA A 175 12.56 17.59 36.26
CA ALA A 175 11.67 18.71 36.59
C ALA A 175 10.72 18.44 37.77
N GLY A 176 10.47 17.18 38.17
CA GLY A 176 9.90 16.90 39.49
C GLY A 176 8.87 15.78 39.59
N GLU A 177 9.28 14.53 39.45
CA GLU A 177 8.59 13.40 40.10
C GLU A 177 9.56 12.63 41.00
N LYS A 178 9.80 13.16 42.21
CA LYS A 178 10.25 12.32 43.32
C LYS A 178 9.12 11.34 43.67
N GLY A 179 9.09 10.14 43.09
CA GLY A 179 8.26 9.09 43.69
C GLY A 179 7.91 7.79 42.96
N ARG A 180 8.16 7.58 41.66
CA ARG A 180 7.78 6.31 41.01
C ARG A 180 8.93 5.65 40.26
N ARG A 181 9.33 4.46 40.72
CA ARG A 181 10.15 3.52 39.94
C ARG A 181 9.29 3.05 38.76
N SER A 182 9.76 3.32 37.56
CA SER A 182 9.15 2.84 36.32
C SER A 182 9.99 1.70 35.77
N THR A 183 9.35 0.57 35.51
CA THR A 183 9.94 -0.62 34.89
C THR A 183 9.56 -0.62 33.42
N PHE A 184 10.53 -0.81 32.52
CA PHE A 184 10.34 -0.77 31.08
C PHE A 184 10.76 -2.09 30.43
N MET A 185 10.05 -2.49 29.37
CA MET A 185 10.40 -3.64 28.52
C MET A 185 11.23 -3.16 27.33
N VAL A 186 12.41 -3.73 27.12
CA VAL A 186 13.29 -3.42 25.98
C VAL A 186 13.69 -4.72 25.29
N HIS A 187 13.79 -4.73 23.96
CA HIS A 187 14.36 -5.86 23.24
C HIS A 187 15.89 -5.81 23.33
N ASN A 188 16.51 -6.90 23.78
CA ASN A 188 17.96 -7.02 23.75
C ASN A 188 18.47 -7.36 22.33
N ASP A 189 19.79 -7.39 22.16
CA ASP A 189 20.46 -7.67 20.88
C ASP A 189 20.10 -9.06 20.28
N ASP A 190 19.57 -9.98 21.10
CA ASP A 190 19.07 -11.30 20.73
C ASP A 190 17.54 -11.35 20.49
N GLN A 191 16.87 -10.19 20.42
CA GLN A 191 15.42 -10.02 20.29
C GLN A 191 14.57 -10.61 21.43
N GLN A 192 15.13 -10.83 22.61
CA GLN A 192 14.36 -11.19 23.81
C GLN A 192 13.91 -9.95 24.58
N LEU A 193 12.69 -10.00 25.14
CA LEU A 193 12.14 -8.97 26.01
C LEU A 193 12.85 -8.99 27.37
N GLN A 194 13.56 -7.92 27.69
CA GLN A 194 14.27 -7.73 28.95
C GLN A 194 13.65 -6.56 29.74
N LEU A 195 13.40 -6.80 31.03
CA LEU A 195 12.89 -5.78 31.94
C LEU A 195 14.04 -4.98 32.54
N LEU A 196 13.92 -3.65 32.50
CA LEU A 196 14.87 -2.71 33.08
C LEU A 196 14.19 -1.83 34.14
N ASN A 197 14.82 -1.71 35.30
CA ASN A 197 14.43 -0.75 36.33
C ASN A 197 15.21 0.54 36.17
N SER A 198 14.51 1.67 36.21
CA SER A 198 15.13 2.99 36.24
C SER A 198 15.54 3.36 37.67
N ASN A 199 16.80 3.77 37.85
CA ASN A 199 17.32 4.29 39.11
C ASN A 199 18.24 5.50 38.87
N ARG A 200 18.67 6.18 39.94
CA ARG A 200 19.52 7.38 39.88
C ARG A 200 20.87 7.21 39.18
N HIS A 201 21.29 5.97 38.90
CA HIS A 201 22.55 5.64 38.25
C HIS A 201 22.36 5.07 36.82
N GLY A 202 21.14 5.09 36.28
CA GLY A 202 20.81 4.57 34.95
C GLY A 202 19.77 3.43 35.00
N TYR A 203 19.84 2.54 34.01
CA TYR A 203 18.96 1.38 33.90
C TYR A 203 19.69 0.11 34.31
N GLU A 204 19.08 -0.67 35.21
CA GLU A 204 19.62 -1.98 35.62
C GLU A 204 18.64 -3.11 35.23
N PRO A 205 19.16 -4.25 34.75
CA PRO A 205 18.38 -5.46 34.55
C PRO A 205 17.65 -5.87 35.83
N VAL A 206 16.37 -6.23 35.72
CA VAL A 206 15.65 -6.83 36.83
C VAL A 206 16.25 -8.21 37.13
N PRO A 207 16.63 -8.51 38.40
CA PRO A 207 17.12 -9.83 38.77
C PRO A 207 16.05 -10.89 38.49
N SER A 208 16.44 -12.06 37.98
CA SER A 208 15.51 -13.15 37.65
C SER A 208 14.68 -13.67 38.83
N SER A 209 15.11 -13.39 40.07
CA SER A 209 14.35 -13.69 41.30
C SER A 209 13.20 -12.71 41.60
N GLU A 210 13.19 -11.54 40.94
CA GLU A 210 12.19 -10.46 41.10
C GLU A 210 11.32 -10.26 39.85
N GLU A 211 11.52 -11.07 38.81
CA GLU A 211 10.63 -11.04 37.64
C GLU A 211 9.20 -11.45 38.05
N PRO A 212 8.18 -10.66 37.70
CA PRO A 212 6.80 -11.05 37.92
C PRO A 212 6.53 -12.37 37.18
N THR A 213 5.93 -13.34 37.87
CA THR A 213 5.67 -14.72 37.41
C THR A 213 4.87 -14.82 36.10
N ALA A 214 4.39 -13.69 35.56
CA ALA A 214 3.66 -13.59 34.29
C ALA A 214 4.55 -13.60 33.03
N VAL A 215 5.88 -13.43 33.15
CA VAL A 215 6.79 -13.38 31.99
C VAL A 215 7.25 -14.79 31.56
N THR A 216 7.19 -15.79 32.45
CA THR A 216 7.61 -17.18 32.17
C THR A 216 6.43 -18.05 31.72
N ARG A 217 5.79 -17.76 30.58
CA ARG A 217 5.06 -18.75 29.77
C ARG A 217 4.53 -18.16 28.46
N THR A 218 5.33 -18.26 27.39
CA THR A 218 4.77 -18.37 26.03
C THR A 218 5.56 -19.39 25.22
N SER A 219 5.52 -20.65 25.67
CA SER A 219 5.91 -21.80 24.85
C SER A 219 5.26 -23.07 25.41
N ASP A 220 3.98 -23.29 25.14
CA ASP A 220 3.52 -24.53 24.47
C ASP A 220 2.01 -24.53 24.17
N PRO A 221 1.56 -25.16 23.06
CA PRO A 221 0.18 -25.21 22.60
C PRO A 221 -0.50 -26.50 23.08
N SER A 222 -1.50 -26.40 23.95
CA SER A 222 -2.64 -27.34 24.14
C SER A 222 -3.16 -27.28 25.57
N THR A 223 -4.39 -26.80 25.78
CA THR A 223 -5.39 -27.45 26.66
C THR A 223 -6.71 -26.69 26.68
N THR A 224 -7.76 -27.43 26.33
CA THR A 224 -9.20 -27.19 26.51
C THR A 224 -9.59 -27.09 27.99
N THR A 225 -10.57 -26.25 28.34
CA THR A 225 -11.65 -26.42 29.37
C THR A 225 -12.34 -25.06 29.60
N THR A 226 -13.61 -24.83 29.23
CA THR A 226 -14.92 -25.15 29.87
C THR A 226 -15.10 -24.69 31.33
N ASN A 227 -15.95 -23.67 31.56
CA ASN A 227 -17.02 -23.56 32.59
C ASN A 227 -17.56 -22.11 32.64
N ASN A 228 -18.85 -21.81 32.41
CA ASN A 228 -20.08 -22.04 33.19
C ASN A 228 -20.29 -21.16 34.44
N ASN A 229 -21.49 -20.55 34.45
CA ASN A 229 -22.39 -20.14 35.54
C ASN A 229 -22.24 -18.75 36.20
N HIS A 230 -23.16 -17.83 35.83
CA HIS A 230 -24.33 -17.30 36.57
C HIS A 230 -24.28 -17.16 38.11
N PRO A 231 -25.13 -16.30 38.74
CA PRO A 231 -26.44 -15.77 38.31
C PRO A 231 -26.43 -14.32 37.82
#